data_AF-A0A6I6IP25-F1
#
_entry.id   AF-A0A6I6IP25-F1
#
_cell.length_a   1.000
_cell.length_b   1.000
_cell.length_c   1.000
_cell.angle_alpha   90.00
_cell.angle_beta   90.00
_cell.angle_gamma   90.00
#
_symmetry.space_group_name_H-M   'P 1'
#
loop_
_entity.id
_entity.type
_entity.pdbx_description
1 polymer ?
#
loop_
_entity_poly.entity_id
_entity_poly.type
_entity_poly.pdbx_seq_one_letter_code
_entity_poly.pdbx_strand_id
1 'polypeptide(L)'
;MLILDCPCCGVRGEETEFAAGGEAHLKRFGPGSTDDQFHDYLFMKENPKGVHLERWRHANGCGKWFLAARNTVTMEVYGTYSAQTTEPPQEIKDKISAKVPGWSWREFS
;
A
#
# COMPACT_ATOMS: atom_id res chain seq x y z
N MET A 1 8.13 -15.41 -2.67
CA MET A 1 8.62 -14.14 -3.20
C MET A 1 7.49 -13.47 -3.96
N LEU A 2 7.23 -12.19 -3.70
CA LEU A 2 6.09 -11.48 -4.29
C LEU A 2 6.32 -11.20 -5.79
N ILE A 3 5.22 -11.12 -6.55
CA ILE A 3 5.21 -10.61 -7.92
C ILE A 3 4.36 -9.34 -7.92
N LEU A 4 4.91 -8.24 -8.39
CA LEU A 4 4.26 -6.93 -8.43
C LEU A 4 4.24 -6.41 -9.87
N ASP A 5 3.10 -5.86 -10.27
CA ASP A 5 2.97 -5.15 -11.55
C ASP A 5 3.22 -3.65 -11.28
N CYS A 6 4.21 -3.02 -11.92
CA CYS A 6 4.44 -1.59 -11.75
C CYS A 6 3.45 -0.80 -12.62
N PRO A 7 2.50 -0.04 -12.05
CA PRO A 7 1.53 0.70 -12.85
C PRO A 7 2.15 1.89 -13.59
N CYS A 8 3.38 2.28 -13.24
CA CYS A 8 4.06 3.41 -13.85
C CYS A 8 4.77 3.05 -15.17
N CYS A 9 5.27 1.82 -15.32
CA CYS A 9 6.01 1.38 -16.50
C CYS A 9 5.51 0.07 -17.11
N GLY A 10 4.54 -0.60 -16.49
CA GLY A 10 3.95 -1.86 -16.96
C GLY A 10 4.81 -3.10 -16.73
N VAL A 11 5.97 -2.97 -16.08
CA VAL A 11 6.83 -4.12 -15.75
C VAL A 11 6.18 -4.98 -14.68
N ARG A 12 6.06 -6.28 -14.96
CA ARG A 12 5.76 -7.30 -13.98
C ARG A 12 7.07 -7.84 -13.44
N GLY A 13 7.40 -7.48 -12.21
CA GLY A 13 8.67 -7.81 -11.58
C GLY A 13 8.50 -8.71 -10.37
N GLU A 14 9.60 -9.31 -9.95
CA GLU A 14 9.72 -10.00 -8.68
C GLU A 14 10.15 -9.03 -7.56
N GLU A 15 9.79 -9.35 -6.31
CA GLU A 15 9.96 -8.53 -5.11
C GLU A 15 11.32 -7.80 -4.98
N THR A 16 12.43 -8.45 -5.37
CA THR A 16 13.78 -7.92 -5.28
C THR A 16 14.07 -6.76 -6.26
N GLU A 17 13.22 -6.54 -7.26
CA GLU A 17 13.26 -5.33 -8.09
C GLU A 17 12.70 -4.10 -7.37
N PHE A 18 11.96 -4.32 -6.28
CA PHE A 18 11.20 -3.30 -5.58
C PHE A 18 11.72 -3.06 -4.16
N ALA A 19 11.46 -1.86 -3.66
CA ALA A 19 11.70 -1.52 -2.26
C ALA A 19 10.36 -1.26 -1.56
N ALA A 20 10.13 -1.96 -0.46
CA ALA A 20 8.97 -1.74 0.41
C ALA A 20 9.07 -0.38 1.12
N GLY A 21 7.95 0.35 1.18
CA GLY A 21 7.82 1.65 1.84
C GLY A 21 6.87 1.66 3.03
N GLY A 22 6.42 0.49 3.48
CA GLY A 22 5.45 0.36 4.57
C GLY A 22 4.05 0.83 4.16
N GLU A 23 3.27 1.26 5.13
CA GLU A 23 1.86 1.65 4.98
C GLU A 23 1.58 2.69 3.85
N ALA A 24 0.46 2.50 3.13
CA ALA A 24 -0.10 3.42 2.14
C ALA A 24 -1.00 4.51 2.75
N HIS A 25 -1.43 5.46 1.91
CA HIS A 25 -2.46 6.44 2.24
C HIS A 25 -2.19 7.33 3.48
N LEU A 26 -0.92 7.50 3.83
CA LEU A 26 -0.50 8.34 4.95
C LEU A 26 -0.61 9.83 4.59
N LYS A 27 -1.39 10.57 5.39
CA LYS A 27 -1.35 12.03 5.38
C LYS A 27 -0.07 12.53 6.05
N ARG A 28 0.62 13.47 5.40
CA ARG A 28 1.79 14.14 5.98
C ARG A 28 1.35 15.22 6.97
N PHE A 29 1.91 15.17 8.18
CA PHE A 29 1.81 16.24 9.18
C PHE A 29 3.18 16.91 9.32
N GLY A 30 3.18 18.22 9.57
CA GLY A 30 4.37 19.06 9.52
C GLY A 30 4.15 20.38 10.26
N PRO A 31 4.91 21.45 9.94
CA PRO A 31 4.77 22.74 10.60
C PRO A 31 3.30 23.20 10.68
N GLY A 32 2.82 23.51 11.89
CA GLY A 32 1.42 23.89 12.15
C GLY A 32 0.50 22.74 12.58
N SER A 33 0.99 21.50 12.64
CA SER A 33 0.25 20.38 13.27
C SER A 33 0.41 20.41 14.78
N THR A 34 -0.49 19.73 15.51
CA THR A 34 -0.29 19.50 16.95
C THR A 34 0.85 18.50 17.19
N ASP A 35 1.40 18.48 18.40
CA ASP A 35 2.45 17.52 18.79
C ASP A 35 1.97 16.08 18.60
N ASP A 36 0.75 15.76 19.01
CA ASP A 36 0.15 14.41 18.84
C ASP A 36 0.04 14.01 17.37
N GLN A 37 -0.43 14.91 16.50
CA GLN A 37 -0.53 14.65 15.07
C GLN A 37 0.83 14.43 14.43
N PHE A 38 1.84 15.21 14.84
CA PHE A 38 3.19 15.08 14.33
C PHE A 38 3.87 13.80 14.83
N HIS A 39 3.69 13.47 16.11
CA HIS A 39 4.13 12.22 16.70
C HIS A 39 3.57 11.01 15.95
N ASP A 40 2.25 10.97 15.74
CA ASP A 40 1.60 9.84 15.07
C ASP A 40 2.07 9.72 13.61
N TYR A 41 2.20 10.85 12.91
CA TYR A 41 2.77 10.84 11.56
C TYR A 41 4.18 10.26 11.50
N LEU A 42 5.04 10.60 12.46
CA LEU A 42 6.42 10.14 12.51
C LEU A 42 6.52 8.65 12.89
N PHE A 43 5.78 8.22 13.91
CA PHE A 43 6.03 6.94 14.58
C PHE A 43 4.91 5.92 14.45
N MET A 44 3.65 6.35 14.35
CA MET A 44 2.51 5.44 14.31
C MET A 44 2.21 5.00 12.87
N LYS A 45 2.09 3.69 12.67
CA LYS A 45 1.76 3.06 11.39
C LYS A 45 0.83 1.87 11.62
N GLU A 46 -0.04 1.61 10.65
CA GLU A 46 -0.84 0.38 10.66
C GLU A 46 0.07 -0.83 10.46
N ASN A 47 -0.18 -1.88 11.25
CA ASN A 47 0.49 -3.17 11.11
C ASN A 47 -0.53 -4.31 11.22
N PRO A 48 -1.47 -4.42 10.26
CA PRO A 48 -2.54 -5.38 10.33
C PRO A 48 -2.04 -6.80 10.06
N LYS A 49 -2.62 -7.76 10.78
CA LYS A 49 -2.57 -9.18 10.41
C LYS A 49 -3.71 -9.46 9.41
N GLY A 50 -3.40 -9.53 8.12
CA GLY A 50 -4.39 -9.69 7.06
C GLY A 50 -4.19 -8.67 5.95
N VAL A 51 -5.28 -8.09 5.44
CA VAL A 51 -5.21 -7.09 4.36
C VAL A 51 -4.43 -5.86 4.82
N HIS A 52 -3.47 -5.44 4.00
CA HIS A 52 -2.69 -4.23 4.18
C HIS A 52 -2.55 -3.51 2.84
N LEU A 53 -2.75 -2.19 2.87
CA LEU A 53 -2.42 -1.30 1.78
C LEU A 53 -1.03 -0.72 2.03
N GLU A 54 -0.10 -1.00 1.12
CA GLU A 54 1.34 -0.75 1.26
C GLU A 54 1.87 0.15 0.12
N ARG A 55 3.00 0.83 0.35
CA ARG A 55 3.77 1.57 -0.64
C ARG A 55 4.94 0.74 -1.14
N TRP A 56 5.19 0.83 -2.44
CA TRP A 56 6.30 0.16 -3.09
C TRP A 56 6.98 1.09 -4.09
N ARG A 57 8.30 1.01 -4.20
CA ARG A 57 9.08 1.73 -5.20
C ARG A 57 9.74 0.74 -6.14
N HIS A 58 9.64 0.96 -7.46
CA HIS A 58 10.39 0.17 -8.45
C HIS A 58 11.86 0.60 -8.47
N ALA A 59 12.60 0.16 -7.45
CA ALA A 59 13.95 0.63 -7.15
C ALA A 59 14.96 0.31 -8.26
N ASN A 60 14.82 -0.87 -8.87
CA ASN A 60 15.68 -1.34 -9.95
C ASN A 60 15.06 -1.15 -11.35
N GLY A 61 14.12 -0.20 -11.47
CA GLY A 61 13.43 0.10 -12.73
C GLY A 61 13.09 1.57 -12.86
N CYS A 62 11.80 1.91 -12.99
CA CYS A 62 11.38 3.29 -13.27
C CYS A 62 11.60 4.28 -12.11
N GLY A 63 11.95 3.79 -10.91
CA GLY A 63 12.23 4.60 -9.73
C GLY A 63 11.01 5.26 -9.08
N LYS A 64 9.81 5.03 -9.62
CA LYS A 64 8.54 5.62 -9.14
C LYS A 64 7.93 4.83 -7.99
N TRP A 65 7.13 5.54 -7.20
CA TRP A 65 6.33 4.98 -6.12
C TRP A 65 4.93 4.61 -6.63
N PHE A 66 4.43 3.48 -6.16
CA PHE A 66 3.06 2.99 -6.37
C PHE A 66 2.57 2.31 -5.09
N LEU A 67 1.31 1.91 -5.09
CA LEU A 67 0.67 1.26 -3.94
C LEU A 67 0.31 -0.20 -4.28
N ALA A 68 0.28 -1.05 -3.27
CA ALA A 68 -0.10 -2.46 -3.40
C ALA A 68 -1.08 -2.84 -2.30
N ALA A 69 -2.09 -3.64 -2.65
CA ALA A 69 -2.95 -4.30 -1.69
C ALA A 69 -2.51 -5.76 -1.54
N ARG A 70 -2.17 -6.18 -0.32
CA ARG A 70 -1.63 -7.50 -0.04
C ARG A 70 -2.20 -8.07 1.25
N ASN A 71 -2.21 -9.39 1.36
CA ASN A 71 -2.40 -10.07 2.63
C ASN A 71 -1.05 -10.33 3.31
N THR A 72 -0.84 -9.78 4.50
CA THR A 72 0.40 -9.91 5.28
C THR A 72 0.61 -11.32 5.85
N VAL A 73 -0.43 -12.17 5.85
CA VAL A 73 -0.35 -13.56 6.30
C VAL A 73 -0.09 -14.50 5.13
N THR A 74 -0.89 -14.42 4.07
CA THR A 74 -0.82 -15.37 2.94
C THR A 74 0.16 -14.94 1.84
N MET A 75 0.66 -13.71 1.90
CA MET A 75 1.49 -13.08 0.86
C MET A 75 0.77 -12.88 -0.49
N GLU A 76 -0.56 -13.09 -0.55
CA GLU A 76 -1.34 -12.84 -1.77
C GLU A 76 -1.37 -11.34 -2.07
N VAL A 77 -1.05 -10.97 -3.32
CA VAL A 77 -1.16 -9.60 -3.83
C VAL A 77 -2.48 -9.49 -4.59
N TYR A 78 -3.41 -8.66 -4.08
CA TYR A 78 -4.70 -8.41 -4.71
C TYR A 78 -4.55 -7.47 -5.93
N GLY A 79 -3.52 -6.63 -5.91
CA GLY A 79 -3.11 -5.83 -7.05
C GLY A 79 -2.27 -4.62 -6.64
N THR A 80 -1.79 -3.91 -7.64
CA THR A 80 -1.01 -2.69 -7.51
C THR A 80 -1.72 -1.56 -8.23
N TYR A 81 -1.52 -0.32 -7.77
CA TYR A 81 -2.23 0.84 -8.29
C TYR A 81 -1.46 2.14 -8.08
N SER A 82 -1.89 3.19 -8.76
CA SER A 82 -1.23 4.50 -8.75
C SER A 82 -1.15 5.10 -7.34
N ALA A 83 0.01 5.65 -6.98
CA ALA A 83 0.18 6.45 -5.76
C ALA A 83 -0.51 7.83 -5.83
N GLN A 84 -1.06 8.21 -6.98
CA GLN A 84 -1.84 9.44 -7.15
C GLN A 84 -3.34 9.23 -6.86
N THR A 85 -3.65 8.33 -5.92
CA THR A 85 -5.01 8.01 -5.50
C THR A 85 -5.13 8.29 -3.99
N THR A 86 -6.32 8.74 -3.56
CA THR A 86 -6.61 9.02 -2.15
C THR A 86 -7.25 7.82 -1.44
N GLU A 87 -7.66 6.81 -2.20
CA GLU A 87 -8.27 5.57 -1.72
C GLU A 87 -7.91 4.41 -2.67
N PRO A 88 -7.99 3.14 -2.24
CA PRO A 88 -7.79 2.03 -3.15
C PRO A 88 -8.88 2.01 -4.25
N PRO A 89 -8.52 1.75 -5.53
CA PRO A 89 -9.50 1.63 -6.61
C PRO A 89 -10.57 0.58 -6.31
N GLN A 90 -11.79 0.77 -6.83
CA GLN A 90 -12.90 -0.15 -6.57
C GLN A 90 -12.58 -1.58 -6.99
N GLU A 91 -11.90 -1.78 -8.12
CA GLU A 91 -11.46 -3.10 -8.57
C GLU A 91 -10.54 -3.82 -7.56
N ILE A 92 -9.75 -3.07 -6.79
CA ILE A 92 -8.89 -3.63 -5.74
C ILE A 92 -9.75 -4.00 -4.54
N LYS A 93 -10.66 -3.12 -4.12
CA LYS A 93 -11.63 -3.41 -3.04
C LYS A 93 -12.44 -4.66 -3.34
N ASP A 94 -12.95 -4.80 -4.57
CA ASP A 94 -13.73 -5.96 -5.01
C ASP A 94 -12.92 -7.26 -4.96
N LYS A 95 -11.66 -7.23 -5.43
CA LYS A 95 -10.75 -8.38 -5.36
C LYS A 95 -10.45 -8.80 -3.93
N ILE A 96 -10.26 -7.84 -3.03
CA ILE A 96 -10.06 -8.12 -1.61
C ILE A 96 -11.34 -8.73 -1.02
N SER A 97 -12.49 -8.10 -1.21
CA SER A 97 -13.79 -8.56 -0.69
C SER A 97 -14.18 -9.96 -1.17
N ALA A 98 -13.83 -10.32 -2.41
CA ALA A 98 -14.03 -11.67 -2.94
C ALA A 98 -13.20 -12.74 -2.21
N LYS A 99 -12.05 -12.36 -1.63
CA LYS A 99 -11.11 -13.28 -0.94
C LYS A 99 -11.23 -13.22 0.57
N VAL A 100 -11.52 -12.05 1.12
CA VAL A 100 -11.63 -11.74 2.53
C VAL A 100 -12.91 -10.94 2.75
N PRO A 101 -14.09 -11.59 2.77
CA PRO A 101 -15.35 -10.92 3.02
C PRO A 101 -15.33 -10.19 4.37
N GLY A 102 -15.81 -8.94 4.39
CA GLY A 102 -15.84 -8.12 5.59
C GLY A 102 -14.48 -7.61 6.05
N TRP A 103 -13.48 -7.55 5.16
CA TRP A 103 -12.22 -6.89 5.47
C TRP A 103 -12.44 -5.40 5.77
N SER A 104 -11.53 -4.86 6.58
CA SER A 104 -11.43 -3.43 6.81
C SER A 104 -9.97 -3.06 7.01
N TRP A 105 -9.57 -1.91 6.50
CA TRP A 105 -8.26 -1.34 6.74
C TRP A 105 -8.40 0.17 6.92
N ARG A 106 -8.09 0.68 8.11
CA ARG A 106 -8.49 2.04 8.54
C ARG A 106 -9.96 2.33 8.20
N GLU A 107 -10.23 3.32 7.35
CA GLU A 107 -11.55 3.72 6.85
C GLU A 107 -12.03 2.97 5.60
N PHE A 108 -11.21 2.09 5.01
CA PHE A 108 -11.53 1.38 3.78
C PHE A 108 -12.07 -0.04 4.04
N SER A 109 -12.99 -0.47 3.17
CA SER A 109 -13.63 -1.79 3.13
C SER A 109 -14.09 -2.13 1.72
#